data_AF-A0A7S0L199-F1
#
_entry.id   AF-A0A7S0L199-F1
#
_cell.length_a   1.000
_cell.length_b   1.000
_cell.length_c   1.000
_cell.angle_alpha   90.00
_cell.angle_beta   90.00
_cell.angle_gamma   90.00
#
_symmetry.space_group_name_H-M   'P 1'
#
loop_
_entity.id
_entity.type
_entity.pdbx_description
1 polymer ?
#
loop_
_entity_poly.entity_id
_entity_poly.type
_entity_poly.pdbx_seq_one_letter_code
_entity_poly.pdbx_strand_id
1 'polypeptide(L)'
;RVAAPRCAVPRAVRVQHIRCLNRLLLEPNECKLTHDGCVVALLPHDDTRVEHVRNVLRAREGEGLRVGVLDGGACEASVAWVPAEDEDGPRNLRLTIGDVSVLRSIDEAHRPRIDLLLAMPRPLQFARLLPAVASLGVRHIWITGAARVEKSYFSSHLLRAEKAAELRATLVEGLAQAGDTAVPTLAALVCYLPLGQRVAGMSRKSWSC
;
A
#
# COMPACT_ATOMS: atom_id res chain seq x y z
N ARG A 1 42.58 15.75 -32.68
CA ARG A 1 41.66 15.57 -31.53
C ARG A 1 40.32 15.14 -32.10
N VAL A 2 40.00 13.84 -32.01
CA VAL A 2 38.75 13.27 -32.56
C VAL A 2 37.64 13.56 -31.54
N ALA A 3 36.57 14.24 -31.99
CA ALA A 3 35.41 14.56 -31.16
C ALA A 3 34.54 13.31 -30.98
N ALA A 4 34.22 12.98 -29.73
CA ALA A 4 33.33 11.87 -29.38
C ALA A 4 31.89 12.16 -29.85
N PRO A 5 31.13 11.14 -30.30
CA PRO A 5 29.75 11.31 -30.72
C PRO A 5 28.88 11.65 -29.50
N ARG A 6 28.04 12.69 -29.65
CA ARG A 6 27.06 13.10 -28.64
C ARG A 6 26.03 11.97 -28.47
N CYS A 7 25.97 11.41 -27.27
CA CYS A 7 24.95 10.45 -26.88
C CYS A 7 23.57 11.09 -27.02
N ALA A 8 22.75 10.56 -27.93
CA ALA A 8 21.39 11.01 -28.14
C ALA A 8 20.52 10.52 -26.98
N VAL A 9 20.07 11.45 -26.13
CA VAL A 9 19.07 11.17 -25.10
C VAL A 9 17.76 10.78 -25.82
N PRO A 10 17.19 9.58 -25.59
CA PRO A 10 16.00 9.16 -26.30
C PRO A 10 14.84 10.11 -26.00
N ARG A 11 14.14 10.50 -27.07
CA ARG A 11 12.98 11.39 -27.07
C ARG A 11 11.93 10.89 -26.08
N ALA A 12 11.50 11.78 -25.18
CA ALA A 12 10.38 11.55 -24.28
C ALA A 12 9.14 11.12 -25.06
N VAL A 13 8.81 9.84 -24.97
CA VAL A 13 7.55 9.30 -25.46
C VAL A 13 6.46 9.93 -24.61
N ARG A 14 5.62 10.77 -25.22
CA ARG A 14 4.38 11.24 -24.57
C ARG A 14 3.43 10.05 -24.50
N VAL A 15 3.55 9.30 -23.42
CA VAL A 15 2.62 8.21 -23.09
C VAL A 15 1.27 8.84 -22.76
N GLN A 16 0.23 8.43 -23.50
CA GLN A 16 -1.13 8.88 -23.26
C GLN A 16 -1.57 8.39 -21.87
N HIS A 17 -1.71 9.32 -20.92
CA HIS A 17 -2.09 9.03 -19.55
C HIS A 17 -3.45 8.32 -19.49
N ILE A 18 -3.45 7.01 -19.34
CA ILE A 18 -4.56 6.30 -18.69
C ILE A 18 -4.57 6.81 -17.23
N ARG A 19 -5.43 7.78 -16.91
CA ARG A 19 -5.66 8.20 -15.51
C ARG A 19 -6.55 7.17 -14.82
N CYS A 20 -6.05 5.94 -14.68
CA CYS A 20 -6.64 5.00 -13.74
C CYS A 20 -6.43 5.53 -12.32
N LEU A 21 -7.49 5.47 -11.51
CA LEU A 21 -7.50 5.92 -10.11
C LEU A 21 -6.62 5.04 -9.22
N ASN A 22 -6.47 3.76 -9.60
CA ASN A 22 -5.72 2.80 -8.80
C ASN A 22 -4.20 3.01 -8.92
N ARG A 23 -3.56 3.08 -7.76
CA ARG A 23 -2.11 3.04 -7.60
C ARG A 23 -1.69 1.61 -7.23
N LEU A 24 -0.71 1.06 -7.94
CA LEU A 24 -0.13 -0.22 -7.56
C LEU A 24 0.82 -0.01 -6.37
N LEU A 25 0.53 -0.66 -5.24
CA LEU A 25 1.32 -0.54 -4.02
C LEU A 25 2.31 -1.71 -3.89
N LEU A 26 3.53 -1.36 -3.51
CA LEU A 26 4.67 -2.26 -3.36
C LEU A 26 5.14 -2.25 -1.91
N GLU A 27 5.57 -3.40 -1.43
CA GLU A 27 6.30 -3.46 -0.17
C GLU A 27 7.74 -2.94 -0.38
N PRO A 28 8.34 -2.30 0.64
CA PRO A 28 9.73 -1.84 0.54
C PRO A 28 10.74 -2.95 0.23
N ASN A 29 10.46 -4.19 0.65
CA ASN A 29 11.33 -5.35 0.42
C ASN A 29 11.25 -5.91 -1.01
N GLU A 30 10.21 -5.57 -1.77
CA GLU A 30 10.07 -5.93 -3.20
C GLU A 30 10.91 -5.02 -4.10
N CYS A 31 11.32 -3.87 -3.56
CA CYS A 31 12.08 -2.86 -4.26
C CYS A 31 13.59 -3.11 -4.13
N LYS A 32 14.28 -3.11 -5.26
CA LYS A 32 15.74 -3.29 -5.36
C LYS A 32 16.38 -2.05 -5.96
N LEU A 33 17.49 -1.60 -5.39
CA LEU A 33 18.28 -0.50 -5.94
C LEU A 33 19.23 -1.03 -7.02
N THR A 34 19.22 -0.43 -8.20
CA THR A 34 20.20 -0.70 -9.25
C THR A 34 21.46 0.14 -9.05
N HIS A 35 22.56 -0.23 -9.71
CA HIS A 35 23.82 0.53 -9.68
C HIS A 35 23.67 1.96 -10.18
N ASP A 36 22.68 2.22 -11.04
CA ASP A 36 22.38 3.55 -11.59
C ASP A 36 21.58 4.45 -10.62
N GLY A 37 21.28 3.96 -9.41
CA GLY A 37 20.50 4.68 -8.40
C GLY A 37 18.99 4.64 -8.60
N CYS A 38 18.51 3.90 -9.60
CA CYS A 38 17.09 3.68 -9.85
C CYS A 38 16.55 2.56 -8.95
N VAL A 39 15.31 2.70 -8.50
CA VAL A 39 14.63 1.60 -7.79
C VAL A 39 13.83 0.78 -8.80
N VAL A 40 13.90 -0.54 -8.69
CA VAL A 40 13.14 -1.47 -9.54
C VAL A 40 12.42 -2.51 -8.71
N ALA A 41 11.21 -2.87 -9.12
CA ALA A 41 10.49 -4.01 -8.55
C ALA A 41 10.24 -5.05 -9.65
N LEU A 42 10.42 -6.33 -9.31
CA LEU A 42 10.14 -7.45 -10.19
C LEU A 42 9.07 -8.31 -9.53
N LEU A 43 7.86 -8.30 -10.11
CA LEU A 43 6.73 -9.08 -9.65
C LEU A 43 6.54 -10.32 -10.54
N PRO A 44 6.30 -11.50 -9.96
CA PRO A 44 6.13 -12.72 -10.72
C PRO A 44 4.78 -12.72 -11.43
N HIS A 45 4.70 -13.47 -12.53
CA HIS A 45 3.52 -13.51 -13.41
C HIS A 45 2.21 -14.00 -12.76
N ASP A 46 2.31 -14.76 -11.66
CA ASP A 46 1.21 -15.30 -10.86
C ASP A 46 0.73 -14.34 -9.76
N ASP A 47 1.36 -13.17 -9.62
CA ASP A 47 0.94 -12.15 -8.67
C ASP A 47 -0.37 -11.47 -9.15
N THR A 48 -1.34 -11.36 -8.24
CA THR A 48 -2.63 -10.69 -8.49
C THR A 48 -2.48 -9.26 -9.04
N ARG A 49 -1.43 -8.53 -8.65
CA ARG A 49 -1.13 -7.18 -9.15
C ARG A 49 -0.70 -7.22 -10.61
N VAL A 50 0.05 -8.25 -11.02
CA VAL A 50 0.48 -8.44 -12.40
C VAL A 50 -0.71 -8.79 -13.28
N GLU A 51 -1.58 -9.69 -12.83
CA GLU A 51 -2.84 -9.97 -13.50
C GLU A 51 -3.72 -8.73 -13.63
N HIS A 52 -3.80 -7.89 -12.58
CA HIS A 52 -4.54 -6.64 -12.62
C HIS A 52 -3.97 -5.67 -13.66
N VAL A 53 -2.64 -5.48 -13.67
CA VAL A 53 -1.96 -4.61 -14.64
C VAL A 53 -2.17 -5.10 -16.08
N ARG A 54 -2.14 -6.42 -16.29
CA ARG A 54 -2.30 -7.03 -17.62
C ARG A 54 -3.74 -7.00 -18.11
N ASN A 55 -4.69 -7.44 -17.29
CA ASN A 55 -6.05 -7.74 -17.73
C ASN A 55 -7.00 -6.56 -17.52
N VAL A 56 -6.79 -5.78 -16.45
CA VAL A 56 -7.64 -4.65 -16.08
C VAL A 56 -7.05 -3.33 -16.59
N LEU A 57 -5.82 -3.00 -16.22
CA LEU A 57 -5.18 -1.74 -16.65
C LEU A 57 -4.70 -1.81 -18.10
N ARG A 58 -4.43 -3.03 -18.61
CA ARG A 58 -3.95 -3.30 -19.98
C ARG A 58 -2.69 -2.52 -20.35
N ALA A 59 -1.81 -2.33 -19.37
CA ALA A 59 -0.60 -1.53 -19.53
C ALA A 59 0.40 -2.20 -20.49
N ARG A 60 0.93 -1.42 -21.42
CA ARG A 60 1.88 -1.88 -22.43
C ARG A 60 3.33 -1.64 -22.02
N GLU A 61 4.25 -2.25 -22.76
CA GLU A 61 5.69 -2.00 -22.62
C GLU A 61 6.00 -0.49 -22.72
N GLY A 62 6.75 0.03 -21.76
CA GLY A 62 7.12 1.44 -21.66
C GLY A 62 6.00 2.39 -21.20
N GLU A 63 4.82 1.87 -20.87
CA GLU A 63 3.71 2.70 -20.37
C GLU A 63 3.94 3.15 -18.93
N GLY A 64 3.45 4.34 -18.59
CA GLY A 64 3.50 4.90 -17.24
C GLY A 64 2.38 4.32 -16.37
N LEU A 65 2.74 3.83 -15.19
CA LEU A 65 1.83 3.30 -14.18
C LEU A 65 2.03 4.04 -12.86
N ARG A 66 0.93 4.42 -12.21
CA ARG A 66 0.99 4.98 -10.85
C ARG A 66 1.36 3.89 -9.86
N VAL A 67 2.45 4.10 -9.15
CA VAL A 67 2.95 3.18 -8.14
C VAL A 67 3.27 3.91 -6.85
N GLY A 68 3.31 3.18 -5.76
CA GLY A 68 3.77 3.70 -4.49
C GLY A 68 4.40 2.61 -3.65
N VAL A 69 5.37 2.99 -2.83
CA VAL A 69 5.94 2.11 -1.83
C VAL A 69 5.19 2.34 -0.52
N LEU A 70 4.71 1.27 0.12
CA LEU A 70 3.98 1.35 1.38
C LEU A 70 4.83 2.01 2.46
N ASP A 71 4.23 2.96 3.18
CA ASP A 71 4.89 3.87 4.14
C ASP A 71 6.08 4.65 3.57
N GLY A 72 6.20 4.71 2.24
CA GLY A 72 7.19 5.45 1.49
C GLY A 72 6.57 6.37 0.43
N GLY A 73 7.34 6.64 -0.61
CA GLY A 73 6.99 7.60 -1.64
C GLY A 73 6.01 7.07 -2.69
N ALA A 74 5.37 8.03 -3.35
CA ALA A 74 4.44 7.86 -4.45
C ALA A 74 5.10 8.36 -5.75
N CYS A 75 5.08 7.57 -6.83
CA CYS A 75 5.65 7.99 -8.12
C CYS A 75 4.95 7.36 -9.33
N GLU A 76 5.44 7.69 -10.53
CA GLU A 76 5.09 7.02 -11.78
C GLU A 76 6.24 6.06 -12.15
N ALA A 77 5.91 4.84 -12.56
CA ALA A 77 6.86 3.85 -13.02
C ALA A 77 6.62 3.45 -14.46
N SER A 78 7.70 3.10 -15.16
CA SER A 78 7.59 2.50 -16.49
C SER A 78 7.42 0.99 -16.38
N VAL A 79 6.42 0.46 -17.09
CA VAL A 79 6.14 -0.98 -17.21
C VAL A 79 7.11 -1.63 -18.18
N ALA A 80 7.67 -2.78 -17.78
CA ALA A 80 8.41 -3.67 -18.66
C ALA A 80 8.02 -5.14 -18.42
N TRP A 81 7.68 -5.86 -19.47
CA TRP A 81 7.24 -7.25 -19.42
C TRP A 81 8.43 -8.19 -19.71
N VAL A 82 8.87 -8.90 -18.69
CA VAL A 82 10.05 -9.77 -18.74
C VAL A 82 9.63 -11.24 -18.83
N PRO A 83 10.17 -12.05 -19.74
CA PRO A 83 9.91 -13.50 -19.77
C PRO A 83 10.26 -14.15 -18.42
N ALA A 84 9.40 -15.04 -17.91
CA ALA A 84 9.66 -15.74 -16.66
C ALA A 84 10.65 -16.90 -16.83
N GLU A 85 10.51 -17.66 -17.91
CA GLU A 85 11.33 -18.83 -18.23
C GLU A 85 11.71 -18.78 -19.73
N ASP A 86 10.73 -19.04 -20.60
CA ASP A 86 10.88 -19.02 -22.06
C ASP A 86 10.35 -17.73 -22.70
N GLU A 87 10.80 -17.40 -23.92
CA GLU A 87 10.36 -16.19 -24.66
C GLU A 87 8.84 -16.14 -24.92
N ASP A 88 8.22 -17.32 -25.09
CA ASP A 88 6.76 -17.49 -25.28
C ASP A 88 6.00 -17.77 -23.97
N GLY A 89 6.71 -17.84 -22.84
CA GLY A 89 6.16 -18.14 -21.54
C GLY A 89 5.39 -16.98 -20.90
N PRO A 90 4.86 -17.19 -19.68
CA PRO A 90 4.24 -16.12 -18.92
C PRO A 90 5.27 -15.00 -18.63
N ARG A 91 4.79 -13.76 -18.55
CA ARG A 91 5.64 -12.59 -18.37
C ARG A 91 5.50 -12.01 -16.97
N ASN A 92 6.65 -11.86 -16.32
CA ASN A 92 6.82 -11.12 -15.09
C ASN A 92 6.71 -9.61 -15.37
N LEU A 93 6.30 -8.86 -14.36
CA LEU A 93 6.21 -7.41 -14.44
C LEU A 93 7.42 -6.77 -13.77
N ARG A 94 8.24 -6.10 -14.55
CA ARG A 94 9.31 -5.24 -14.05
C ARG A 94 8.83 -3.79 -14.06
N LEU A 95 8.94 -3.12 -12.92
CA LEU A 95 8.62 -1.71 -12.74
C LEU A 95 9.91 -0.96 -12.47
N THR A 96 10.16 0.12 -13.22
CA THR A 96 11.25 1.07 -12.91
C THR A 96 10.67 2.29 -12.23
N ILE A 97 11.03 2.48 -10.96
CA ILE A 97 10.31 3.27 -9.96
C ILE A 97 11.26 4.36 -9.45
N GLY A 98 11.36 5.48 -10.15
CA GLY A 98 12.10 6.66 -9.68
C GLY A 98 13.49 6.37 -9.08
N ASP A 99 13.84 7.14 -8.03
CA ASP A 99 15.10 7.04 -7.30
C ASP A 99 14.89 6.58 -5.84
N VAL A 100 15.97 6.45 -5.08
CA VAL A 100 15.95 5.98 -3.68
C VAL A 100 15.03 6.79 -2.74
N SER A 101 14.62 8.01 -3.10
CA SER A 101 13.70 8.82 -2.29
C SER A 101 12.35 8.14 -2.10
N VAL A 102 11.89 7.30 -3.04
CA VAL A 102 10.62 6.57 -2.91
C VAL A 102 10.66 5.52 -1.79
N LEU A 103 11.85 5.10 -1.37
CA LEU A 103 12.04 4.16 -0.25
C LEU A 103 12.19 4.87 1.10
N ARG A 104 12.29 6.20 1.11
CA ARG A 104 12.33 6.96 2.36
C ARG A 104 10.96 6.91 3.00
N SER A 105 10.95 6.70 4.32
CA SER A 105 9.70 6.70 5.07
C SER A 105 9.00 8.05 4.95
N ILE A 106 7.68 8.02 4.85
CA ILE A 106 6.85 9.22 4.81
C ILE A 106 7.06 10.03 6.10
N ASP A 107 7.38 11.31 5.95
CA ASP A 107 7.48 12.23 7.08
C ASP A 107 6.13 12.33 7.82
N GLU A 108 6.17 12.43 9.15
CA GLU A 108 4.96 12.56 9.97
C GLU A 108 4.08 13.75 9.55
N ALA A 109 4.68 14.81 9.02
CA ALA A 109 3.97 15.98 8.52
C ALA A 109 3.06 15.68 7.30
N HIS A 110 3.41 14.66 6.52
CA HIS A 110 2.70 14.21 5.32
C HIS A 110 1.75 13.05 5.59
N ARG A 111 1.82 12.43 6.78
CA ARG A 111 0.81 11.45 7.19
C ARG A 111 -0.54 12.11 7.42
N PRO A 112 -1.64 11.36 7.25
CA PRO A 112 -2.96 11.88 7.59
C PRO A 112 -3.05 12.31 9.06
N ARG A 113 -3.91 13.28 9.36
CA ARG A 113 -4.02 13.87 10.73
C ARG A 113 -5.23 13.37 11.50
N ILE A 114 -6.01 12.47 10.91
CA ILE A 114 -7.27 11.98 11.49
C ILE A 114 -6.98 10.64 12.15
N ASP A 115 -7.33 10.54 13.44
CA ASP A 115 -7.33 9.29 14.18
C ASP A 115 -8.78 8.87 14.43
N LEU A 116 -9.11 7.61 14.13
CA LEU A 116 -10.44 7.04 14.26
C LEU A 116 -10.53 6.16 15.50
N LEU A 117 -11.41 6.51 16.44
CA LEU A 117 -11.83 5.64 17.53
C LEU A 117 -13.16 4.97 17.16
N LEU A 118 -13.15 3.65 17.03
CA LEU A 118 -14.29 2.85 16.60
C LEU A 118 -14.70 1.87 17.69
N ALA A 119 -15.95 1.93 18.15
CA ALA A 119 -16.51 0.84 18.93
C ALA A 119 -16.59 -0.41 18.05
N MET A 120 -16.02 -1.54 18.49
CA MET A 120 -15.88 -2.76 17.68
C MET A 120 -17.22 -3.14 17.04
N PRO A 121 -17.37 -2.99 15.70
CA PRO A 121 -18.54 -3.50 15.02
C PRO A 121 -18.46 -5.02 14.96
N ARG A 122 -19.52 -5.67 14.49
CA ARG A 122 -19.49 -7.10 14.24
C ARG A 122 -18.27 -7.46 13.38
N PRO A 123 -17.49 -8.53 13.71
CA PRO A 123 -16.21 -8.80 13.07
C PRO A 123 -16.25 -8.79 11.53
N LEU A 124 -17.23 -9.44 10.91
CA LEU A 124 -17.32 -9.47 9.44
C LEU A 124 -17.57 -8.08 8.84
N GLN A 125 -18.40 -7.26 9.50
CA GLN A 125 -18.66 -5.88 9.11
C GLN A 125 -17.42 -5.00 9.33
N PHE A 126 -16.67 -5.25 10.40
CA PHE A 126 -15.43 -4.54 10.68
C PHE A 126 -14.42 -4.67 9.52
N ALA A 127 -14.14 -5.89 9.07
CA ALA A 127 -13.24 -6.11 7.93
C ALA A 127 -13.69 -5.37 6.66
N ARG A 128 -15.00 -5.33 6.39
CA ARG A 128 -15.57 -4.63 5.22
C ARG A 128 -15.46 -3.11 5.30
N LEU A 129 -15.34 -2.54 6.50
CA LEU A 129 -15.20 -1.09 6.68
C LEU A 129 -13.75 -0.62 6.46
N LEU A 130 -12.75 -1.49 6.64
CA LEU A 130 -11.34 -1.10 6.60
C LEU A 130 -10.89 -0.45 5.28
N PRO A 131 -11.25 -0.95 4.08
CA PRO A 131 -10.85 -0.31 2.82
C PRO A 131 -11.39 1.13 2.71
N ALA A 132 -12.65 1.33 3.09
CA ALA A 132 -13.26 2.66 3.08
C ALA A 132 -12.60 3.60 4.09
N VAL A 133 -12.32 3.11 5.30
CA VAL A 133 -11.63 3.90 6.34
C VAL A 133 -10.22 4.29 5.90
N ALA A 134 -9.45 3.37 5.30
CA ALA A 134 -8.13 3.67 4.77
C ALA A 134 -8.20 4.76 3.68
N SER A 135 -9.21 4.68 2.81
CA SER A 135 -9.42 5.65 1.72
C SER A 135 -9.75 7.07 2.20
N LEU A 136 -10.23 7.23 3.44
CA LEU A 136 -10.55 8.53 4.03
C LEU A 136 -9.32 9.29 4.56
N GLY A 137 -8.12 8.70 4.49
CA GLY A 137 -6.91 9.31 5.05
C GLY A 137 -6.94 9.30 6.59
N VAL A 138 -7.09 8.10 7.17
CA VAL A 138 -6.97 7.89 8.61
C VAL A 138 -5.56 7.40 8.93
N ARG A 139 -4.94 7.96 9.97
CA ARG A 139 -3.60 7.56 10.42
C ARG A 139 -3.64 6.42 11.44
N HIS A 140 -4.50 6.54 12.44
CA HIS A 140 -4.66 5.51 13.47
C HIS A 140 -6.10 5.04 13.57
N ILE A 141 -6.33 3.73 13.58
CA ILE A 141 -7.63 3.11 13.84
C ILE A 141 -7.54 2.41 15.19
N TRP A 142 -8.30 2.92 16.15
CA TRP A 142 -8.39 2.40 17.51
C TRP A 142 -9.72 1.71 17.70
N ILE A 143 -9.71 0.40 17.97
CA ILE A 143 -10.91 -0.37 18.27
C ILE A 143 -11.16 -0.35 19.78
N THR A 144 -12.36 -0.02 20.23
CA THR A 144 -12.72 -0.04 21.66
C THR A 144 -14.00 -0.81 21.95
N GLY A 145 -14.17 -1.23 23.21
CA GLY A 145 -15.44 -1.78 23.69
C GLY A 145 -16.45 -0.66 23.95
N ALA A 146 -17.74 -0.98 23.89
CA ALA A 146 -18.81 -0.08 24.29
C ALA A 146 -19.97 -0.88 24.90
N ALA A 147 -20.91 -0.20 25.55
CA ALA A 147 -22.02 -0.84 26.27
C ALA A 147 -22.86 -1.81 25.42
N ARG A 148 -22.95 -1.59 24.10
CA ARG A 148 -23.71 -2.42 23.15
C ARG A 148 -22.85 -3.41 22.36
N VAL A 149 -21.53 -3.45 22.60
CA VAL A 149 -20.61 -4.37 21.92
C VAL A 149 -20.57 -5.67 22.70
N GLU A 150 -20.86 -6.78 22.03
CA GLU A 150 -20.73 -8.10 22.64
C GLU A 150 -19.26 -8.41 22.94
N LYS A 151 -18.98 -8.90 24.16
CA LYS A 151 -17.62 -9.25 24.58
C LYS A 151 -16.98 -10.31 23.65
N SER A 152 -17.80 -11.19 23.08
CA SER A 152 -17.39 -12.24 22.14
C SER A 152 -16.76 -11.69 20.85
N TYR A 153 -17.06 -10.45 20.45
CA TYR A 153 -16.51 -9.87 19.22
C TYR A 153 -14.99 -9.70 19.33
N PHE A 154 -14.47 -9.40 20.53
CA PHE A 154 -13.03 -9.32 20.81
C PHE A 154 -12.34 -10.68 20.82
N SER A 155 -13.10 -11.76 21.00
CA SER A 155 -12.61 -13.15 20.94
C SER A 155 -12.72 -13.76 19.54
N SER A 156 -13.16 -12.98 18.55
CA SER A 156 -13.31 -13.43 17.18
C SER A 156 -11.97 -13.84 16.57
N HIS A 157 -12.00 -14.87 15.72
CA HIS A 157 -10.86 -15.30 14.91
C HIS A 157 -10.24 -14.16 14.09
N LEU A 158 -11.05 -13.17 13.69
CA LEU A 158 -10.60 -12.04 12.89
C LEU A 158 -9.55 -11.16 13.60
N LEU A 159 -9.61 -11.06 14.93
CA LEU A 159 -8.70 -10.22 15.71
C LEU A 159 -7.45 -10.98 16.19
N ARG A 160 -7.27 -12.24 15.76
CA ARG A 160 -6.08 -13.01 16.10
C ARG A 160 -4.91 -12.63 15.20
N ALA A 161 -3.70 -12.90 15.68
CA ALA A 161 -2.46 -12.55 14.98
C ALA A 161 -2.40 -13.17 13.58
N GLU A 162 -2.96 -14.36 13.36
CA GLU A 162 -2.94 -15.05 12.07
C GLU A 162 -3.76 -14.31 10.99
N LYS A 163 -4.71 -13.46 11.40
CA LYS A 163 -5.57 -12.67 10.51
C LYS A 163 -5.09 -11.23 10.33
N ALA A 164 -4.01 -10.81 11.00
CA ALA A 164 -3.47 -9.46 10.90
C ALA A 164 -3.03 -9.12 9.46
N ALA A 165 -2.44 -10.09 8.75
CA ALA A 165 -2.03 -9.91 7.36
C ALA A 165 -3.23 -9.67 6.43
N GLU A 166 -4.33 -10.41 6.62
CA GLU A 166 -5.56 -10.24 5.84
C GLU A 166 -6.20 -8.85 6.10
N LEU A 167 -6.25 -8.41 7.36
CA LEU A 167 -6.75 -7.08 7.70
C LEU A 167 -5.86 -5.99 7.09
N ARG A 168 -4.53 -6.14 7.13
CA ARG A 168 -3.60 -5.22 6.48
C ARG A 168 -3.82 -5.19 4.96
N ALA A 169 -4.06 -6.34 4.32
CA ALA A 169 -4.35 -6.39 2.89
C ALA A 169 -5.61 -5.57 2.53
N THR A 170 -6.67 -5.63 3.35
CA THR A 170 -7.87 -4.80 3.13
C THR A 170 -7.61 -3.30 3.28
N LEU A 171 -6.72 -2.90 4.20
CA LEU A 171 -6.29 -1.50 4.32
C LEU A 171 -5.50 -1.07 3.08
N VAL A 172 -4.58 -1.89 2.61
CA VAL A 172 -3.77 -1.64 1.41
C VAL A 172 -4.65 -1.52 0.17
N GLU A 173 -5.70 -2.32 0.04
CA GLU A 173 -6.68 -2.20 -1.05
C GLU A 173 -7.35 -0.80 -1.06
N GLY A 174 -7.76 -0.31 0.12
CA GLY A 174 -8.31 1.04 0.25
C GLY A 174 -7.30 2.13 -0.14
N LEU A 175 -6.05 2.00 0.31
CA LEU A 175 -4.98 2.94 -0.05
C LEU A 175 -4.69 2.94 -1.56
N ALA A 176 -4.69 1.76 -2.18
CA ALA A 176 -4.48 1.62 -3.61
C ALA A 176 -5.55 2.37 -4.42
N GLN A 177 -6.81 2.34 -3.95
CA GLN A 177 -7.93 3.07 -4.57
C GLN A 177 -7.88 4.58 -4.30
N ALA A 178 -7.44 5.00 -3.11
CA ALA A 178 -7.29 6.42 -2.75
C ALA A 178 -6.03 7.06 -3.34
N GLY A 179 -5.04 6.25 -3.74
CA GLY A 179 -3.76 6.70 -4.26
C GLY A 179 -2.79 7.20 -3.19
N ASP A 180 -3.00 6.81 -1.92
CA ASP A 180 -2.13 7.08 -0.77
C ASP A 180 -1.16 5.90 -0.54
N THR A 181 -0.07 6.15 0.19
CA THR A 181 0.95 5.16 0.55
C THR A 181 1.09 4.99 2.07
N ALA A 182 0.52 5.89 2.88
CA ALA A 182 0.60 5.83 4.33
C ALA A 182 -0.36 4.77 4.89
N VAL A 183 0.17 3.67 5.44
CA VAL A 183 -0.68 2.60 5.98
C VAL A 183 -1.24 3.01 7.35
N PRO A 184 -2.57 2.95 7.56
CA PRO A 184 -3.14 3.22 8.88
C PRO A 184 -2.72 2.14 9.87
N THR A 185 -2.35 2.55 11.09
CA THR A 185 -2.09 1.57 12.16
C THR A 185 -3.40 1.11 12.78
N LEU A 186 -3.59 -0.20 12.92
CA LEU A 186 -4.77 -0.77 13.60
C LEU A 186 -4.40 -1.28 15.00
N ALA A 187 -5.08 -0.79 16.04
CA ALA A 187 -4.84 -1.20 17.42
C ALA A 187 -6.14 -1.41 18.20
N ALA A 188 -6.20 -2.46 19.02
CA ALA A 188 -7.32 -2.71 19.92
C ALA A 188 -7.05 -2.14 21.32
N LEU A 189 -7.91 -1.22 21.73
CA LEU A 189 -8.05 -0.70 23.09
C LEU A 189 -9.02 -1.58 23.85
N VAL A 190 -8.50 -2.63 24.49
CA VAL A 190 -9.28 -3.44 25.42
C VAL A 190 -9.42 -2.67 26.74
N CYS A 191 -10.20 -1.60 26.71
CA CYS A 191 -10.64 -0.87 27.89
C CYS A 191 -12.13 -0.60 27.71
N TYR A 192 -12.95 -1.11 28.63
CA TYR A 192 -14.32 -0.64 28.80
C TYR A 192 -14.22 0.83 29.24
N LEU A 193 -14.41 1.76 28.30
CA LEU A 193 -14.64 3.16 28.64
C LEU A 193 -16.13 3.31 28.94
N PRO A 194 -16.55 3.44 30.21
CA PRO A 194 -17.85 4.03 30.48
C PRO A 194 -17.84 5.44 29.87
N LEU A 195 -18.86 5.74 29.04
CA LEU A 195 -19.02 7.05 28.41
C LEU A 195 -18.88 8.17 29.45
N GLY A 196 -17.84 9.02 29.33
CA GLY A 196 -17.64 10.20 30.20
C GLY A 196 -16.24 10.49 30.74
N GLN A 197 -15.22 9.67 30.51
CA GLN A 197 -13.84 9.90 30.99
C GLN A 197 -12.87 10.29 29.86
N ARG A 198 -11.98 11.27 30.13
CA ARG A 198 -11.02 11.82 29.16
C ARG A 198 -9.97 10.77 28.77
N VAL A 199 -9.62 10.77 27.48
CA VAL A 199 -8.49 10.02 26.91
C VAL A 199 -7.18 10.71 27.30
N ALA A 200 -6.78 10.61 28.57
CA ALA A 200 -5.50 11.13 29.04
C ALA A 200 -4.63 9.97 29.51
N GLY A 201 -3.55 9.69 28.77
CA GLY A 201 -2.48 8.79 29.22
C GLY A 201 -2.64 7.31 28.88
N MET A 202 -3.03 6.97 27.65
CA MET A 202 -3.00 5.58 27.21
C MET A 202 -1.60 5.20 26.76
N SER A 203 -0.93 4.35 27.54
CA SER A 203 0.38 3.82 27.17
C SER A 203 0.25 2.97 25.92
N ARG A 204 1.18 3.16 24.98
CA ARG A 204 1.32 2.33 23.78
C ARG A 204 1.62 0.90 24.24
N LYS A 205 0.60 0.06 24.37
CA LYS A 205 0.81 -1.38 24.20
C LYS A 205 0.85 -1.61 22.70
N SER A 206 2.04 -1.41 22.13
CA SER A 206 2.37 -1.98 20.82
C SER A 206 2.11 -3.47 20.93
N TRP A 207 1.19 -3.97 20.10
CA TRP A 207 1.03 -5.40 19.95
C TRP A 207 2.27 -5.90 19.21
N SER A 208 3.30 -6.26 19.95
CA SER A 208 4.26 -7.27 19.54
C SER A 208 3.62 -8.63 19.89
N CYS A 209 3.04 -9.26 18.88
CA CYS A 209 2.78 -10.70 18.84
C CYS A 209 3.65 -11.27 17.73
#